data_AF-A0A4Q6BU68-F1
#
_entry.id   AF-A0A4Q6BU68-F1
#
_cell.length_a   1.000
_cell.length_b   1.000
_cell.length_c   1.000
_cell.angle_alpha   90.00
_cell.angle_beta   90.00
_cell.angle_gamma   90.00
#
_symmetry.space_group_name_H-M   'P 1'
#
loop_
_entity.id
_entity.type
_entity.pdbx_description
1 polymer ?
#
loop_
_entity_poly.entity_id
_entity_poly.type
_entity_poly.pdbx_seq_one_letter_code
_entity_poly.pdbx_strand_id
1 'polypeptide(L)' 'HSLQKVSQNRTTLIIAHRLSTVVDADEILVLRAGVIVERGRHAELLQLKGEYAEMWKKQQEAREYQEKLELIKE' A
#
# COMPACT_ATOMS: atom_id res chain seq x y z
N HIS A 1 -10.42 2.32 8.79
CA HIS A 1 -11.18 1.88 9.98
C HIS A 1 -12.17 0.73 9.74
N SER A 2 -12.85 0.61 8.61
CA SER A 2 -13.82 -0.49 8.39
C SER A 2 -13.18 -1.87 8.20
N LEU A 3 -12.08 -1.95 7.44
CA LEU A 3 -11.44 -3.24 7.11
C LEU A 3 -10.80 -3.95 8.31
N GLN A 4 -10.09 -3.23 9.18
CA GLN A 4 -9.52 -3.81 10.41
C GLN A 4 -10.60 -4.46 11.29
N LYS A 5 -11.74 -3.80 11.50
CA LYS A 5 -12.85 -4.36 12.29
C LYS A 5 -13.40 -5.64 11.67
N VAL A 6 -13.56 -5.66 10.34
CA VAL A 6 -14.05 -6.83 9.60
C VAL A 6 -13.05 -7.99 9.64
N SER A 7 -11.77 -7.70 9.77
CA SER A 7 -10.69 -8.69 9.75
C SER A 7 -10.41 -9.32 11.12
N GLN A 8 -11.00 -8.80 12.20
CA GLN A 8 -10.80 -9.35 13.54
C GLN A 8 -11.24 -10.82 13.61
N ASN A 9 -10.37 -11.68 14.14
CA ASN A 9 -10.59 -13.12 14.29
C ASN A 9 -10.85 -13.89 12.99
N ARG A 10 -10.43 -13.36 11.84
CA ARG A 10 -10.59 -14.02 10.54
C ARG A 10 -9.36 -13.82 9.67
N THR A 11 -8.97 -14.85 8.93
CA THR A 11 -8.05 -14.69 7.81
C THR A 11 -8.72 -13.82 6.75
N THR A 12 -8.09 -12.70 6.40
CA THR A 12 -8.63 -11.77 5.40
C THR A 12 -7.59 -11.55 4.31
N LEU A 13 -7.95 -11.85 3.07
CA LEU A 13 -7.15 -11.58 1.89
C LEU A 13 -7.67 -10.30 1.21
N ILE A 14 -6.78 -9.32 1.01
CA ILE A 14 -7.13 -8.04 0.40
C ILE A 14 -6.30 -7.86 -0.87
N ILE A 15 -6.97 -7.62 -2.00
CA ILE A 15 -6.35 -7.19 -3.25
C ILE A 15 -6.66 -5.70 -3.41
N ALA A 16 -5.64 -4.85 -3.38
CA ALA A 16 -5.82 -3.41 -3.40
C ALA A 16 -4.95 -2.74 -4.46
N HIS A 17 -5.53 -1.73 -5.12
CA HIS A 17 -4.76 -0.79 -5.95
C HIS A 17 -4.18 0.36 -5.12
N ARG A 18 -4.82 0.70 -3.98
CA ARG A 18 -4.32 1.71 -3.04
C ARG A 18 -3.46 1.04 -1.99
N LEU A 19 -2.22 1.50 -1.86
CA LEU A 19 -1.32 0.91 -0.88
C LEU A 19 -1.75 1.23 0.55
N SER A 20 -2.38 2.38 0.79
CA SER A 20 -2.92 2.77 2.10
C SER A 20 -3.91 1.75 2.69
N THR A 21 -4.53 0.91 1.86
CA THR A 21 -5.45 -0.14 2.31
C THR A 21 -4.77 -1.40 2.83
N VAL A 22 -3.48 -1.60 2.49
CA VAL A 22 -2.70 -2.80 2.85
C VAL A 22 -1.56 -2.50 3.82
N VAL A 23 -1.32 -1.24 4.19
CA VAL A 23 -0.24 -0.82 5.11
C VAL A 23 -0.32 -1.56 6.46
N ASP A 24 -1.52 -1.73 6.99
CA ASP A 24 -1.76 -2.36 8.29
C ASP A 24 -1.88 -3.90 8.22
N ALA A 25 -1.60 -4.51 7.07
CA ALA A 25 -1.67 -5.96 6.93
C ALA A 25 -0.52 -6.65 7.68
N ASP A 26 -0.81 -7.80 8.29
CA ASP A 26 0.20 -8.64 8.95
C ASP A 26 1.26 -9.14 7.96
N GLU A 27 0.87 -9.28 6.68
CA GLU A 27 1.74 -9.69 5.59
C GLU A 27 1.25 -9.10 4.26
N ILE A 28 2.17 -8.56 3.47
CA ILE A 28 1.94 -8.00 2.14
C ILE A 28 2.69 -8.85 1.12
N LEU A 29 2.01 -9.21 0.04
CA LEU A 29 2.59 -9.94 -1.10
C LEU A 29 2.58 -9.03 -2.32
N VAL A 30 3.75 -8.81 -2.91
CA VAL A 30 3.88 -8.06 -4.17
C VAL A 30 3.90 -9.04 -5.32
N LEU A 31 2.91 -8.92 -6.21
CA LEU A 31 2.79 -9.74 -7.40
C LEU A 31 3.30 -8.97 -8.63
N ARG A 32 4.15 -9.61 -9.42
CA ARG A 32 4.60 -9.13 -10.73
C ARG A 32 4.60 -10.29 -11.72
N ALA A 33 3.91 -10.10 -12.84
CA ALA A 33 3.80 -11.10 -13.91
C ALA A 33 3.42 -12.51 -13.41
N GLY A 34 2.50 -12.60 -12.44
CA GLY A 34 2.03 -13.88 -11.87
C GLY A 34 2.95 -14.50 -10.81
N VAL A 35 4.05 -13.85 -10.43
CA VAL A 35 5.00 -14.34 -9.42
C VAL A 35 5.04 -13.39 -8.22
N ILE A 36 5.14 -13.95 -7.02
CA ILE A 36 5.39 -13.17 -5.80
C ILE A 36 6.86 -12.77 -5.79
N VAL A 37 7.13 -11.48 -5.96
CA VAL A 37 8.50 -10.94 -6.01
C VAL A 37 8.97 -10.40 -4.67
N GLU A 38 8.05 -9.96 -3.81
CA GLU A 38 8.35 -9.51 -2.45
C GLU A 38 7.26 -9.96 -1.47
N ARG A 39 7.68 -10.17 -0.22
CA ARG A 39 6.82 -10.61 0.89
C ARG A 39 7.34 -10.03 2.20
N GLY A 40 6.45 -9.45 3.00
CA GLY A 40 6.78 -8.92 4.33
C GLY A 40 5.78 -7.89 4.82
N ARG A 41 6.09 -7.23 5.94
CA ARG A 41 5.31 -6.10 6.45
C ARG A 41 5.69 -4.80 5.76
N HIS A 42 4.81 -3.81 5.83
CA HIS A 42 5.04 -2.50 5.23
C HIS A 42 6.43 -1.91 5.52
N ALA A 43 6.83 -1.86 6.79
CA ALA A 43 8.11 -1.29 7.20
C ALA A 43 9.32 -2.06 6.63
N GLU A 44 9.25 -3.39 6.58
CA GLU A 44 10.30 -4.26 6.04
C GLU A 44 10.44 -4.04 4.53
N LEU A 45 9.32 -4.03 3.81
CA LEU A 45 9.29 -3.83 2.37
C LEU A 45 9.79 -2.44 1.96
N LEU A 46 9.52 -1.40 2.76
CA LEU A 46 10.10 -0.07 2.54
C LEU A 46 11.62 -0.06 2.69
N GLN A 47 12.17 -0.83 3.63
CA GLN A 47 13.62 -0.92 3.84
C GLN A 47 14.34 -1.63 2.69
N LEU A 48 13.68 -2.60 2.05
CA LEU A 48 14.21 -3.31 0.88
C LEU A 48 14.38 -2.40 -0.34
N LYS A 49 13.70 -1.24 -0.38
CA LYS A 49 13.73 -0.30 -1.51
C LYS A 49 13.42 -0.97 -2.86
N GLY A 50 12.59 -2.00 -2.84
CA GLY A 50 12.15 -2.73 -4.03
C GLY A 50 10.86 -2.18 -4.65
N GLU A 51 10.16 -3.03 -5.38
CA GLU A 51 8.91 -2.76 -6.10
C GLU A 51 7.83 -2.16 -5.20
N TYR A 52 7.69 -2.69 -3.98
CA TYR A 52 6.74 -2.14 -3.01
C TYR A 52 7.05 -0.66 -2.70
N ALA A 53 8.31 -0.36 -2.41
CA ALA A 53 8.75 0.97 -2.03
C ALA A 53 8.61 1.98 -3.19
N GLU A 54 8.88 1.54 -4.42
CA GLU A 54 8.65 2.36 -5.61
C GLU A 54 7.17 2.69 -5.82
N MET A 55 6.30 1.69 -5.72
CA MET A 55 4.85 1.92 -5.83
C MET A 55 4.35 2.84 -4.72
N TRP A 56 4.86 2.68 -3.50
CA TRP A 56 4.51 3.54 -2.36
C TRP A 56 4.88 4.98 -2.64
N LYS A 57 6.12 5.24 -3.06
CA LYS A 57 6.60 6.57 -3.40
C LYS A 57 5.74 7.23 -4.48
N LYS A 58 5.44 6.50 -5.57
CA LYS A 58 4.59 7.00 -6.67
C LYS A 58 3.18 7.40 -6.18
N GLN A 59 2.58 6.61 -5.29
CA GLN A 59 1.25 6.94 -4.73
C GLN A 59 1.29 8.16 -3.80
N GLN A 60 2.36 8.36 -3.02
CA GLN A 60 2.52 9.55 -2.19
C GLN A 60 2.69 10.81 -3.03
N GLU A 61 3.59 10.78 -4.03
CA GLU A 61 3.81 11.91 -4.95
C GLU A 61 2.52 12.30 -5.68
N ALA A 62 1.76 11.30 -6.17
CA ALA A 62 0.48 11.54 -6.82
C ALA A 62 -0.52 12.22 -5.87
N ARG A 63 -0.56 11.81 -4.59
CA ARG A 63 -1.43 12.40 -3.59
C ARG A 63 -1.03 13.84 -3.25
N GLU A 64 0.25 14.08 -2.98
CA GLU A 64 0.79 15.42 -2.68
C GLU A 64 0.53 16.40 -3.82
N TYR A 65 0.66 15.95 -5.07
CA TYR A 65 0.38 16.77 -6.24
C TYR A 65 -1.11 17.15 -6.34
N GLN A 66 -2.02 16.20 -6.04
CA GLN A 66 -3.45 16.49 -6.02
C GLN A 66 -3.80 17.52 -4.93
N GLU A 67 -3.28 17.34 -3.72
CA GLU A 67 -3.49 18.28 -2.60
C GLU A 67 -2.97 19.69 -2.95
N LYS A 68 -1.80 19.78 -3.59
CA LYS A 68 -1.25 21.07 -4.04
C LYS A 68 -2.08 21.73 -5.14
N LEU A 69 -2.63 20.96 -6.07
CA LEU A 69 -3.51 21.49 -7.12
C LEU A 69 -4.84 22.02 -6.55
N GLU A 70 -5.36 21.41 -5.49
CA GLU A 70 -6.57 21.89 -4.81
C GLU A 70 -6.32 23.25 -4.13
N LEU A 71 -5.20 23.40 -3.41
CA LEU A 71 -4.81 24.65 -2.75
C LEU A 71 -4.60 25.84 -3.72
N ILE A 72 -4.26 25.59 -4.98
CA ILE A 72 -4.06 26.64 -6.00
C ILE A 72 -5.41 27.05 -6.63
N LYS A 73 -6.44 26.21 -6.53
CA LYS A 73 -7.77 26.46 -7.10
C LYS A 73 -8.71 27.20 -6.12
N GLU A 74 -8.33 27.30 -4.85
CA GLU A 74 -8.96 28.15 -3.84
C GLU A 74 -8.40 29.58 -3.88
#